data_AF-A0A377A7M4-F1
#
_entry.id   AF-A0A377A7M4-F1
#
_cell.length_a   1.000
_cell.length_b   1.000
_cell.length_c   1.000
_cell.angle_alpha   90.00
_cell.angle_beta   90.00
_cell.angle_gamma   90.00
#
_symmetry.space_group_name_H-M   'P 1'
#
loop_
_entity.id
_entity.type
_entity.pdbx_description
1 polymer ?
#
loop_
_entity_poly.entity_id
_entity_poly.type
_entity_poly.pdbx_seq_one_letter_code
_entity_poly.pdbx_strand_id
1 'polypeptide(L)' 'MGDALAVALLKARGFTAEDFALSHPGGALGRKLLLRVNDIMHTGDEIPHVKKTASLRDALLEVTRKILV' A
#
# COMPACT_ATOMS: atom_id res chain seq x y z
N MET A 1 -33.63 -7.45 -1.46
CA MET A 1 -34.05 -6.51 -2.55
C MET A 1 -33.19 -5.25 -2.60
N GLY A 2 -32.68 -4.72 -1.47
CA GLY A 2 -31.82 -3.52 -1.46
C GLY A 2 -30.51 -3.65 -2.24
N ASP A 3 -29.79 -4.77 -2.09
CA ASP A 3 -28.48 -4.96 -2.74
C ASP A 3 -28.55 -4.92 -4.26
N ALA A 4 -29.60 -5.52 -4.85
CA ALA A 4 -29.80 -5.50 -6.30
C ALA A 4 -30.06 -4.08 -6.82
N LEU A 5 -30.81 -3.27 -6.06
CA LEU A 5 -31.07 -1.88 -6.41
C LEU A 5 -29.82 -1.02 -6.24
N ALA A 6 -29.04 -1.26 -5.18
CA ALA A 6 -27.76 -0.58 -4.95
C ALA A 6 -26.77 -0.89 -6.07
N VAL A 7 -26.60 -2.16 -6.44
CA VAL A 7 -25.71 -2.58 -7.54
C VAL A 7 -26.17 -2.00 -8.89
N ALA A 8 -27.48 -2.01 -9.17
CA ALA A 8 -28.03 -1.41 -10.39
C ALA A 8 -27.77 0.11 -10.45
N LEU A 9 -27.94 0.82 -9.32
CA LEU A 9 -27.69 2.26 -9.24
C LEU A 9 -26.20 2.59 -9.39
N LEU A 10 -25.32 1.85 -8.71
CA LEU A 10 -23.86 2.02 -8.85
C LEU A 10 -23.43 1.85 -10.31
N LYS A 11 -23.96 0.82 -10.99
CA LYS A 11 -23.70 0.57 -12.40
C LYS A 11 -24.23 1.71 -13.30
N ALA A 12 -25.45 2.18 -13.06
CA ALA A 12 -26.05 3.27 -13.84
C ALA A 12 -25.31 4.61 -13.65
N ARG A 13 -24.71 4.84 -12.49
CA ARG A 13 -23.89 6.02 -12.17
C ARG A 13 -22.46 5.92 -12.70
N GLY A 14 -22.07 4.77 -13.27
CA GLY A 14 -20.68 4.52 -13.67
C GLY A 14 -19.71 4.49 -12.49
N PHE A 15 -20.18 4.13 -11.30
CA PHE A 15 -19.37 4.14 -10.08
C PHE A 15 -18.21 3.15 -10.19
N THR A 16 -16.99 3.67 -10.05
CA THR A 16 -15.74 2.92 -10.27
C THR A 16 -15.13 2.42 -8.96
N ALA A 17 -14.10 1.57 -9.08
CA ALA A 17 -13.31 1.16 -7.93
C ALA A 17 -12.54 2.37 -7.35
N GLU A 18 -12.09 3.29 -8.19
CA GLU A 18 -11.43 4.53 -7.79
C GLU A 18 -12.38 5.42 -6.98
N ASP A 19 -13.63 5.57 -7.40
CA ASP A 19 -14.65 6.32 -6.65
C ASP A 19 -14.91 5.69 -5.27
N PHE A 20 -14.94 4.36 -5.20
CA PHE A 20 -15.04 3.64 -3.94
C PHE A 20 -13.85 3.95 -3.02
N ALA A 21 -12.66 3.89 -3.58
CA ALA A 21 -11.40 4.09 -2.86
C ALA A 21 -11.31 5.49 -2.25
N LEU A 22 -11.70 6.52 -3.02
CA LEU A 22 -11.76 7.92 -2.57
C LEU A 22 -12.85 8.19 -1.53
N SER A 23 -13.99 7.50 -1.62
CA SER A 23 -15.10 7.64 -0.67
C SER A 23 -14.85 6.90 0.65
N HIS A 24 -14.00 5.87 0.64
CA HIS A 24 -13.72 5.01 1.79
C HIS A 24 -12.21 4.76 2.02
N PRO A 25 -11.36 5.80 2.07
CA PRO A 25 -9.91 5.64 2.10
C PRO A 25 -9.42 4.92 3.37
N GLY A 26 -10.13 5.07 4.49
CA GLY A 26 -9.85 4.39 5.76
C GLY A 26 -10.37 2.95 5.84
N GLY A 27 -11.07 2.43 4.83
CA GLY A 27 -11.51 1.05 4.77
C GLY A 27 -10.43 0.10 4.26
N ALA A 28 -10.51 -1.19 4.56
CA ALA A 28 -9.52 -2.17 4.07
C ALA A 28 -9.44 -2.21 2.54
N LEU A 29 -10.59 -2.15 1.86
CA LEU A 29 -10.65 -2.13 0.39
C LEU A 29 -10.20 -0.78 -0.18
N GLY A 30 -10.60 0.35 0.41
CA GLY A 30 -10.16 1.66 -0.04
C GLY A 30 -8.65 1.86 0.11
N ARG A 31 -8.07 1.44 1.24
CA ARG A 31 -6.61 1.39 1.40
C ARG A 31 -5.95 0.54 0.31
N LYS A 32 -6.46 -0.67 0.04
CA LYS A 32 -5.88 -1.56 -0.99
C LYS A 32 -5.93 -0.96 -2.40
N LEU A 33 -6.97 -0.19 -2.71
CA LEU A 33 -7.14 0.46 -4.01
C LEU A 33 -6.29 1.73 -4.15
N LEU A 34 -5.99 2.42 -3.05
CA LEU A 34 -5.18 3.64 -3.05
C LEU A 34 -3.68 3.40 -2.83
N LEU A 35 -3.30 2.33 -2.13
CA LEU A 35 -1.92 2.06 -1.75
C LEU A 35 -1.09 1.70 -2.98
N ARG A 36 -0.12 2.55 -3.31
CA ARG A 36 0.85 2.33 -4.38
C ARG A 36 2.15 1.80 -3.79
N VAL A 37 2.94 1.16 -4.64
CA VAL A 37 4.29 0.69 -4.29
C VAL A 37 5.14 1.84 -3.75
N ASN A 38 5.10 3.01 -4.37
CA ASN A 38 5.87 4.17 -3.92
C ASN A 38 5.42 4.71 -2.55
N ASP A 39 4.21 4.41 -2.09
CA ASP A 39 3.71 4.84 -0.78
C ASP A 39 4.30 3.98 0.36
N ILE A 40 4.80 2.79 0.02
CA ILE A 40 5.36 1.84 0.98
C ILE A 40 6.83 1.53 0.72
N MET A 41 7.44 1.93 -0.39
CA MET A 41 8.86 1.61 -0.61
C MET A 41 9.75 2.48 0.29
N HIS A 42 10.77 1.86 0.86
CA HIS A 42 11.89 2.57 1.49
C HIS A 42 12.57 3.50 0.49
N THR A 43 12.88 4.71 0.94
CA THR A 43 13.57 5.73 0.13
C THR A 43 14.70 6.38 0.92
N GLY A 44 15.70 6.92 0.21
CA GLY A 44 16.82 7.63 0.83
C GLY A 44 17.55 6.79 1.88
N ASP A 45 17.70 7.35 3.07
CA ASP A 45 18.41 6.72 4.18
C ASP A 45 17.71 5.50 4.74
N GLU A 46 16.42 5.29 4.46
CA GLU A 46 15.69 4.10 4.90
C GLU A 46 16.02 2.87 4.03
N ILE A 47 16.74 3.04 2.92
CA ILE A 47 17.24 1.91 2.14
C ILE A 47 18.35 1.20 2.95
N PRO A 48 18.21 -0.11 3.26
CA PRO A 48 19.25 -0.85 3.96
C PRO A 48 20.44 -1.07 3.03
N HIS A 49 21.51 -0.31 3.25
CA HIS A 49 22.73 -0.44 2.48
C HIS A 49 23.95 -0.55 3.40
N VAL A 50 24.93 -1.36 2.99
CA VAL A 50 26.22 -1.49 3.69
C VAL A 50 27.38 -1.39 2.71
N LYS A 51 28.59 -1.13 3.22
CA LYS A 51 29.80 -1.14 2.40
C LYS A 51 30.14 -2.59 1.99
N LYS A 52 30.85 -2.75 0.87
CA LYS A 52 31.33 -4.06 0.39
C LYS A 52 32.22 -4.81 1.40
N THR A 53 32.83 -4.08 2.32
CA THR A 53 33.70 -4.62 3.37
C THR A 53 32.97 -4.92 4.68
N ALA A 54 31.65 -4.69 4.76
CA ALA A 54 30.88 -4.94 5.96
C ALA A 54 30.85 -6.44 6.29
N SER A 55 30.83 -6.76 7.58
CA SER A 55 30.65 -8.14 7.99
C SER A 55 29.21 -8.61 7.73
N LEU A 56 29.01 -9.93 7.65
CA LEU A 56 27.66 -10.50 7.56
C LEU A 56 26.77 -10.06 8.74
N ARG A 57 27.35 -9.96 9.93
CA ARG A 57 26.64 -9.49 11.13
C ARG A 57 26.11 -8.06 10.94
N ASP A 58 26.93 -7.17 10.39
CA ASP A 58 26.53 -5.77 10.17
C ASP A 58 25.44 -5.67 9.10
N ALA A 59 25.54 -6.47 8.03
CA ALA A 59 24.50 -6.54 7.00
C ALA A 59 23.15 -7.02 7.57
N LEU A 60 23.15 -8.05 8.41
CA LEU A 60 21.94 -8.56 9.05
C LEU A 60 21.32 -7.52 9.99
N LEU A 61 22.12 -6.81 10.78
CA LEU A 61 21.64 -5.75 11.66
C LEU A 61 21.05 -4.58 10.85
N GLU A 62 21.64 -4.24 9.71
CA GLU A 62 21.14 -3.16 8.85
C GLU A 62 19.77 -3.48 8.26
N VAL A 63 19.62 -4.66 7.63
CA VAL A 63 18.34 -5.10 7.07
C VAL A 63 17.26 -5.24 8.15
N THR A 64 17.63 -5.69 9.35
CA THR A 64 16.69 -5.84 10.47
C THR A 64 16.20 -4.48 10.98
N ARG A 65 17.07 -3.47 11.07
CA ARG A 65 16.71 -2.13 11.56
C ARG A 65 15.79 -1.38 10.60
N LYS A 66 15.98 -1.58 9.29
CA LYS A 66 15.22 -0.91 8.23
C LYS A 66 14.21 -1.85 7.57
N ILE A 67 13.55 -2.67 8.38
CA ILE A 67 12.50 -3.54 7.87
C ILE A 67 11.33 -2.69 7.37
N LEU A 68 10.77 -3.06 6.23
CA LEU A 68 9.58 -2.39 5.71
C LEU A 68 8.33 -2.91 6.41
N VAL A 69 7.49 -2.00 6.89
CA VAL A 69 6.23 -2.30 7.58
C VAL A 69 5.05 -1.86 6.73
#